data_AF-A0A819TLC0-F1
#
_entry.id   AF-A0A819TLC0-F1
#
_cell.length_a   1.000
_cell.length_b   1.000
_cell.length_c   1.000
_cell.angle_alpha   90.00
_cell.angle_beta   90.00
_cell.angle_gamma   90.00
#
_symmetry.space_group_name_H-M   'P 1'
#
loop_
_entity.id
_entity.type
_entity.pdbx_description
1 polymer ?
#
loop_
_entity_poly.entity_id
_entity_poly.type
_entity_poly.pdbx_seq_one_letter_code
_entity_poly.pdbx_strand_id
1 'polypeptide(L)'
;MSLFLIGDSITLTLLLLLILIFSYYVYNLRTNNIFRRIGIPGPAPIPLLGEMFNVIRRGMYKNDMALIKKYGKIVGIYEGTIPIILVTDLDILRNVLIKDSHVFINRRTPEGGVGPFEHGLTTLKDEQWKNARSIVSPTFSTAKLKAMHSLMNDVSDMYNERLLEYADKQEIFDIKTINGQYTLDNISSCL
;
A
#
# COMPACT_ATOMS: atom_id res chain seq x y z
N MET A 1 -21.40 25.41 49.39
CA MET A 1 -20.95 24.03 49.11
C MET A 1 -20.81 23.75 47.61
N SER A 2 -21.69 24.26 46.74
CA SER A 2 -21.62 24.06 45.28
C SER A 2 -20.44 24.75 44.57
N LEU A 3 -20.03 25.96 44.97
CA LEU A 3 -18.91 26.68 44.33
C LEU A 3 -17.53 26.02 44.53
N PHE A 4 -17.31 25.35 45.66
CA PHE A 4 -16.04 24.65 45.95
C PHE A 4 -15.87 23.42 45.05
N LEU A 5 -16.94 22.63 44.85
CA LEU A 5 -16.94 21.46 43.96
C LEU A 5 -16.70 21.82 42.48
N ILE A 6 -17.15 23.01 42.06
CA ILE A 6 -16.93 23.53 40.70
C ILE A 6 -15.45 23.93 40.50
N GLY A 7 -14.82 24.54 41.51
CA GLY A 7 -13.40 24.91 41.48
C GLY A 7 -12.47 23.70 41.40
N ASP A 8 -12.78 22.63 42.14
CA ASP A 8 -12.00 21.38 42.11
C ASP A 8 -12.15 20.66 40.76
N SER A 9 -13.34 20.69 40.15
CA SER A 9 -13.58 20.14 38.81
C SER A 9 -12.81 20.91 37.72
N ILE A 10 -12.77 22.25 37.79
CA ILE A 10 -12.04 23.09 36.83
C ILE A 10 -10.52 22.86 36.95
N THR A 11 -9.99 22.74 38.17
CA THR A 11 -8.55 22.49 38.36
C THR A 11 -8.13 21.10 37.87
N LEU A 12 -8.94 20.06 38.12
CA LEU A 12 -8.70 18.71 37.61
C LEU A 12 -8.75 18.65 36.07
N THR A 13 -9.71 19.32 35.45
CA THR A 13 -9.80 19.36 33.98
C THR A 13 -8.60 20.09 33.35
N LEU A 14 -8.14 21.20 33.93
CA LEU A 14 -6.95 21.91 33.47
C LEU A 14 -5.67 21.07 33.63
N LEU A 15 -5.54 20.33 34.73
CA LEU A 15 -4.40 19.44 34.97
C LEU A 15 -4.37 18.28 33.96
N LEU A 16 -5.52 17.65 33.70
CA LEU A 16 -5.65 16.61 32.67
C LEU A 16 -5.28 17.13 31.27
N LEU A 17 -5.71 18.36 30.95
CA LEU A 17 -5.42 18.99 29.67
C LEU A 17 -3.93 19.32 29.52
N LEU A 18 -3.28 19.78 30.59
CA LEU A 18 -1.82 19.99 30.63
C LEU A 18 -1.04 18.68 30.46
N ILE A 19 -1.48 17.60 31.12
CA ILE A 19 -0.88 16.27 30.97
C ILE A 19 -1.05 15.78 29.52
N LEU A 20 -2.22 15.97 28.92
CA LEU A 20 -2.48 15.64 27.52
C LEU A 20 -1.58 16.43 26.57
N ILE A 21 -1.43 17.74 26.76
CA ILE A 21 -0.53 18.57 25.93
C ILE A 21 0.93 18.15 26.11
N PHE A 22 1.36 17.91 27.36
CA PHE A 22 2.74 17.52 27.64
C PHE A 22 3.06 16.14 27.05
N SER A 23 2.18 15.16 27.25
CA SER A 23 2.32 13.81 26.67
C SER A 23 2.31 13.85 25.14
N TYR A 24 1.44 14.67 24.55
CA TYR A 24 1.41 14.94 23.11
C TYR A 24 2.73 15.54 22.60
N TYR A 25 3.29 16.51 23.32
CA TYR A 25 4.54 17.16 22.96
C TYR A 25 5.71 16.17 23.02
N VAL A 26 5.80 15.39 24.10
CA VAL A 26 6.80 14.33 24.27
C VAL A 26 6.65 13.25 23.20
N TYR A 27 5.43 12.85 22.87
CA TYR A 27 5.15 11.89 21.82
C TYR A 27 5.64 12.37 20.44
N ASN A 28 5.31 13.61 20.06
CA ASN A 28 5.81 14.18 18.80
C ASN A 28 7.34 14.30 18.77
N LEU A 29 7.97 14.64 19.91
CA LEU A 29 9.42 14.68 20.03
C LEU A 29 10.09 13.31 19.88
N ARG A 30 9.47 12.25 20.40
CA ARG A 30 10.06 10.90 20.41
C ARG A 30 9.79 10.14 19.11
N THR A 31 8.56 10.18 18.62
CA THR A 31 8.09 9.29 17.55
C THR A 31 8.34 9.89 16.15
N ASN A 32 8.25 11.22 16.02
CA ASN A 32 8.06 11.89 14.72
C ASN A 32 9.27 12.68 14.20
N ASN A 33 10.47 12.36 14.69
CA ASN A 33 11.68 13.15 14.39
C ASN A 33 12.75 12.45 13.56
N ILE A 34 12.54 11.22 13.08
CA ILE A 34 13.59 10.49 12.38
C ILE A 34 14.00 11.21 11.10
N PHE A 35 13.04 11.57 10.25
CA PHE A 35 13.29 12.25 8.98
C PHE A 35 13.92 13.62 9.16
N ARG A 36 13.49 14.38 10.18
CA ARG A 36 14.11 15.67 10.53
C ARG A 36 15.57 15.51 10.95
N ARG A 37 15.92 14.44 11.68
CA ARG A 37 17.31 14.17 12.12
C ARG A 37 18.23 13.76 10.97
N ILE A 38 17.71 12.98 10.02
CA ILE A 38 18.48 12.50 8.86
C ILE A 38 18.38 13.41 7.62
N GLY A 39 17.71 14.56 7.75
CA GLY A 39 17.61 15.55 6.68
C GLY A 39 16.68 15.19 5.52
N ILE A 40 15.76 14.26 5.71
CA ILE A 40 14.75 13.90 4.69
C ILE A 40 13.54 14.85 4.82
N PRO A 41 13.14 15.56 3.74
CA PRO A 41 12.01 16.47 3.78
C PRO A 41 10.68 15.71 3.84
N GLY A 42 9.65 16.32 4.42
CA GLY A 42 8.34 15.71 4.54
C GLY A 42 7.32 16.59 5.27
N PRO A 43 6.03 16.21 5.25
CA PRO A 43 5.01 16.88 6.04
C PRO A 43 5.26 16.69 7.53
N ALA A 44 4.86 17.69 8.32
CA ALA A 44 4.76 17.50 9.77
C ALA A 44 3.67 16.45 10.04
N PRO A 45 3.99 15.34 10.72
CA PRO A 45 3.05 14.25 10.90
C PRO A 45 1.90 14.67 11.82
N ILE A 46 0.68 14.31 11.44
CA ILE A 46 -0.47 14.44 12.33
C ILE A 46 -0.27 13.41 13.48
N PRO A 47 -0.42 13.80 14.74
CA PRO A 47 -0.33 12.92 15.89
C PRO A 47 -1.22 11.68 15.75
N LEU A 48 -0.69 10.49 16.06
CA LEU A 48 -1.34 9.17 15.98
C LEU A 48 -1.75 8.70 14.58
N LEU A 49 -2.06 9.63 13.65
CA LEU A 49 -2.55 9.32 12.30
C LEU A 49 -1.45 9.43 11.22
N GLY A 50 -0.45 10.27 11.44
CA GLY A 50 0.53 10.64 10.43
C GLY A 50 -0.15 11.19 9.18
N GLU A 51 0.18 10.64 8.03
CA GLU A 51 -0.37 11.01 6.72
C GLU A 51 -1.65 10.22 6.36
N MET A 52 -2.08 9.27 7.20
CA MET A 52 -3.26 8.44 6.94
C MET A 52 -4.52 9.27 6.67
N PHE A 53 -4.69 10.39 7.39
CA PHE A 53 -5.85 11.26 7.20
C PHE A 53 -5.95 11.79 5.77
N ASN A 54 -4.83 12.20 5.17
CA ASN A 54 -4.81 12.71 3.80
C ASN A 54 -4.99 11.57 2.78
N VAL A 55 -4.46 10.39 3.07
CA VAL A 55 -4.67 9.18 2.26
C VAL A 55 -6.15 8.79 2.21
N ILE A 56 -6.84 8.76 3.36
CA ILE A 56 -8.29 8.45 3.44
C ILE A 56 -9.10 9.50 2.65
N ARG A 57 -8.74 10.77 2.78
CA ARG A 57 -9.50 11.87 2.18
C ARG A 57 -9.34 11.99 0.65
N ARG A 58 -8.13 11.75 0.13
CA ARG A 58 -7.77 12.02 -1.28
C ARG A 58 -7.42 10.78 -2.08
N GLY A 59 -7.20 9.64 -1.43
CA GLY A 59 -6.62 8.44 -2.00
C GLY A 59 -5.08 8.47 -2.00
N MET A 60 -4.46 7.29 -1.89
CA MET A 60 -3.01 7.10 -1.81
C MET A 60 -2.27 7.75 -2.98
N TYR A 61 -2.63 7.41 -4.22
CA TYR A 61 -1.96 7.95 -5.41
C TYR A 61 -1.94 9.47 -5.47
N LYS A 62 -3.10 10.13 -5.28
CA LYS A 62 -3.17 11.60 -5.34
C LYS A 62 -2.39 12.24 -4.20
N ASN A 63 -2.38 11.61 -3.04
CA ASN A 63 -1.60 12.06 -1.90
C ASN A 63 -0.09 11.99 -2.19
N ASP A 64 0.40 10.84 -2.63
CA ASP A 64 1.80 10.60 -2.92
C ASP A 64 2.32 11.56 -3.99
N MET A 65 1.55 11.76 -5.06
CA MET A 65 1.88 12.73 -6.12
C MET A 65 1.96 14.17 -5.59
N ALA A 66 1.06 14.56 -4.68
CA ALA A 66 1.10 15.89 -4.07
C ALA A 66 2.32 16.08 -3.16
N LEU A 67 2.71 15.03 -2.41
CA LEU A 67 3.88 15.03 -1.55
C LEU A 67 5.18 15.12 -2.36
N ILE A 68 5.31 14.29 -3.40
CA ILE A 68 6.47 14.30 -4.30
C ILE A 68 6.59 15.66 -4.99
N LYS A 69 5.48 16.23 -5.48
CA LYS A 69 5.47 17.57 -6.09
C LYS A 69 5.94 18.66 -5.12
N LYS A 70 5.63 18.53 -3.83
CA LYS A 70 5.94 19.56 -2.82
C LYS A 70 7.34 19.41 -2.21
N TYR A 71 7.76 18.19 -1.91
CA TYR A 71 8.99 17.91 -1.14
C TYR A 71 10.13 17.34 -1.98
N GLY A 72 9.86 16.98 -3.24
CA GLY A 72 10.85 16.48 -4.19
C GLY A 72 10.89 14.95 -4.29
N LYS A 73 12.04 14.43 -4.71
CA LYS A 73 12.16 13.01 -5.12
C LYS A 73 12.17 12.01 -3.97
N ILE A 74 12.48 12.47 -2.75
CA ILE A 74 12.57 11.65 -1.55
C ILE A 74 11.75 12.35 -0.48
N VAL A 75 10.74 11.67 0.06
CA VAL A 75 9.82 12.25 1.04
C VAL A 75 9.66 11.31 2.21
N GLY A 76 9.88 11.80 3.43
CA GLY A 76 9.61 11.07 4.67
C GLY A 76 8.19 11.35 5.14
N ILE A 77 7.39 10.31 5.30
CA ILE A 77 6.03 10.38 5.86
C ILE A 77 5.87 9.39 7.00
N TYR A 78 4.85 9.61 7.81
CA TYR A 78 4.48 8.66 8.85
C TYR A 78 3.11 8.07 8.54
N GLU A 79 2.95 6.76 8.69
CA GLU A 79 1.64 6.11 8.74
C GLU A 79 1.42 5.66 10.18
N GLY A 80 0.63 6.45 10.92
CA GLY A 80 0.59 6.33 12.37
C GLY A 80 1.97 6.60 12.98
N THR A 81 2.59 5.58 13.55
CA THR A 81 3.96 5.64 14.12
C THR A 81 5.03 5.10 13.17
N ILE A 82 4.64 4.49 12.04
CA ILE A 82 5.56 3.82 11.13
C ILE A 82 6.20 4.85 10.19
N PRO A 83 7.54 4.99 10.19
CA PRO A 83 8.22 5.84 9.24
C PRO A 83 8.24 5.19 7.84
N ILE A 84 7.85 5.94 6.82
CA ILE A 84 7.82 5.52 5.42
C ILE A 84 8.60 6.52 4.58
N ILE A 85 9.43 6.02 3.66
CA ILE A 85 10.14 6.84 2.68
C ILE A 85 9.49 6.63 1.30
N LEU A 86 8.93 7.68 0.74
CA LEU A 86 8.55 7.75 -0.67
C LEU A 86 9.77 8.09 -1.51
N VAL A 87 10.04 7.27 -2.52
CA VAL A 87 11.20 7.44 -3.41
C VAL A 87 10.74 7.46 -4.86
N THR A 88 11.17 8.48 -5.59
CA THR A 88 11.05 8.59 -7.07
C THR A 88 12.39 8.82 -7.75
N ASP A 89 13.49 8.79 -6.99
CA ASP A 89 14.83 8.85 -7.55
C ASP A 89 15.25 7.49 -8.11
N LEU A 90 15.64 7.46 -9.39
CA LEU A 90 15.94 6.21 -10.11
C LEU A 90 17.16 5.49 -9.57
N ASP A 91 18.16 6.20 -9.07
CA ASP A 91 19.37 5.57 -8.55
C ASP A 91 19.09 4.89 -7.21
N ILE A 92 18.29 5.52 -6.36
CA ILE A 92 17.82 4.91 -5.11
C ILE A 92 16.90 3.71 -5.41
N LEU A 93 15.95 3.84 -6.34
CA LEU A 93 15.08 2.73 -6.72
C LEU A 93 15.88 1.54 -7.28
N ARG A 94 16.91 1.80 -8.10
CA ARG A 94 17.81 0.76 -8.60
C ARG A 94 18.57 0.08 -7.46
N ASN A 95 19.04 0.83 -6.47
CA ASN A 95 19.71 0.26 -5.31
C ASN A 95 18.73 -0.61 -4.50
N VAL A 96 17.58 -0.07 -4.11
CA VAL A 96 16.58 -0.79 -3.29
C VAL A 96 16.01 -2.03 -3.98
N LEU A 97 15.62 -1.92 -5.25
CA LEU A 97 14.90 -2.98 -5.96
C LEU A 97 15.81 -4.01 -6.63
N ILE A 98 17.08 -3.67 -6.89
CA ILE A 98 18.01 -4.53 -7.65
C ILE A 98 19.27 -4.82 -6.83
N LYS A 99 20.13 -3.81 -6.59
CA LYS A 99 21.48 -4.04 -6.03
C LYS A 99 21.42 -4.56 -4.59
N ASP A 100 20.61 -3.93 -3.76
CA ASP A 100 20.46 -4.20 -2.34
C ASP A 100 19.15 -4.94 -2.07
N SER A 101 18.59 -5.63 -3.07
CA SER A 101 17.31 -6.33 -2.97
C SER A 101 17.29 -7.41 -1.88
N HIS A 102 18.45 -7.94 -1.50
CA HIS A 102 18.61 -8.86 -0.37
C HIS A 102 18.36 -8.21 1.00
N VAL A 103 18.53 -6.89 1.13
CA VAL A 103 18.18 -6.10 2.32
C VAL A 103 16.69 -5.78 2.34
N PHE A 104 16.11 -5.50 1.17
CA PHE A 104 14.70 -5.10 0.99
C PHE A 104 13.80 -6.24 0.50
N ILE A 105 14.09 -7.47 0.92
CA ILE A 105 13.43 -8.68 0.41
C ILE A 105 11.94 -8.76 0.77
N ASN A 106 11.57 -8.22 1.94
CA ASN A 106 10.24 -8.38 2.51
C ASN A 106 9.31 -7.21 2.16
N ARG A 107 8.05 -7.54 1.87
CA ARG A 107 6.97 -6.56 1.73
C ARG A 107 6.31 -6.31 3.07
N ARG A 108 5.74 -5.11 3.24
CA ARG A 108 4.95 -4.77 4.43
C ARG A 108 3.68 -5.63 4.47
N THR A 109 3.44 -6.27 5.60
CA THR A 109 2.18 -6.97 5.91
C THR A 109 1.32 -6.05 6.79
N PRO A 110 0.00 -5.96 6.57
CA PRO A 110 -0.89 -5.20 7.45
C PRO A 110 -0.82 -5.65 8.91
N GLU A 111 -0.98 -4.72 9.84
CA GLU A 111 -1.15 -5.03 11.27
C GLU A 111 -2.50 -5.74 11.45
N GLY A 112 -2.48 -7.04 11.76
CA GLY A 112 -3.65 -7.91 11.75
C GLY A 112 -3.53 -9.13 10.82
N GLY A 113 -2.45 -9.21 10.04
CA GLY A 113 -2.21 -10.31 9.11
C GLY A 113 -3.05 -10.21 7.84
N VAL A 114 -2.95 -11.22 6.99
CA VAL A 114 -3.67 -11.29 5.70
C VAL A 114 -4.63 -12.47 5.63
N GLY A 115 -4.97 -13.05 6.79
CA GLY A 115 -5.87 -14.19 6.91
C GLY A 115 -5.41 -15.39 6.07
N PRO A 116 -6.28 -15.98 5.23
CA PRO A 116 -5.95 -17.14 4.38
C PRO A 116 -4.73 -16.95 3.46
N PHE A 117 -4.31 -15.71 3.21
CA PHE A 117 -3.18 -15.39 2.34
C PHE A 117 -1.84 -15.30 3.08
N GLU A 118 -1.77 -15.74 4.34
CA GLU A 118 -0.55 -15.65 5.16
C GLU A 118 0.63 -16.40 4.53
N HIS A 119 0.32 -17.52 3.88
CA HIS A 119 1.30 -18.33 3.14
C HIS A 119 1.35 -18.00 1.64
N GLY A 120 0.73 -16.90 1.21
CA GLY A 120 0.79 -16.43 -0.18
C GLY A 120 2.18 -15.91 -0.54
N LEU A 121 2.58 -16.08 -1.81
CA LEU A 121 3.89 -15.64 -2.32
C LEU A 121 4.17 -14.14 -2.10
N THR A 122 3.13 -13.31 -1.97
CA THR A 122 3.27 -11.87 -1.72
C THR A 122 3.49 -11.52 -0.24
N THR A 123 3.21 -12.46 0.66
CA THR A 123 3.22 -12.28 2.12
C THR A 123 4.41 -12.98 2.77
N LEU A 124 4.81 -14.15 2.26
CA LEU A 124 5.95 -14.91 2.77
C LEU A 124 7.20 -14.02 2.84
N LYS A 125 8.06 -14.33 3.81
CA LYS A 125 9.27 -13.56 4.10
C LYS A 125 10.53 -14.40 3.92
N ASP A 126 11.62 -13.71 3.62
CA ASP A 126 12.98 -14.25 3.63
C ASP A 126 13.11 -15.58 2.85
N GLU A 127 13.66 -16.63 3.48
CA GLU A 127 13.88 -17.94 2.85
C GLU A 127 12.58 -18.64 2.43
N GLN A 128 11.47 -18.45 3.16
CA GLN A 128 10.18 -19.04 2.78
C GLN A 128 9.70 -18.47 1.45
N TRP A 129 9.86 -17.16 1.28
CA TRP A 129 9.57 -16.50 0.01
C TRP A 129 10.49 -16.99 -1.12
N LYS A 130 11.81 -17.10 -0.86
CA LYS A 130 12.77 -17.59 -1.86
C LYS A 130 12.40 -18.99 -2.34
N ASN A 131 12.09 -19.89 -1.42
CA ASN A 131 11.69 -21.27 -1.72
C ASN A 131 10.37 -21.34 -2.48
N ALA A 132 9.34 -20.61 -2.04
CA ALA A 132 8.07 -20.57 -2.76
C ALA A 132 8.25 -19.99 -4.17
N ARG A 133 9.07 -18.93 -4.30
CA ARG A 133 9.34 -18.30 -5.59
C ARG A 133 10.09 -19.22 -6.55
N SER A 134 11.06 -20.01 -6.07
CA SER A 134 11.79 -20.95 -6.93
C SER A 134 10.89 -22.05 -7.47
N ILE A 135 9.84 -22.42 -6.74
CA ILE A 135 8.84 -23.41 -7.19
C ILE A 135 7.88 -22.81 -8.22
N VAL A 136 7.41 -21.58 -8.02
CA VAL A 136 6.39 -20.95 -8.89
C VAL A 136 6.99 -20.36 -10.17
N SER A 137 8.22 -19.82 -10.12
CA SER A 137 8.81 -19.11 -11.27
C SER A 137 8.90 -19.94 -12.56
N PRO A 138 9.25 -21.25 -12.55
CA PRO A 138 9.30 -22.08 -13.76
C PRO A 138 7.98 -22.20 -14.53
N THR A 139 6.83 -22.04 -13.85
CA THR A 139 5.49 -22.08 -14.49
C THR A 139 5.33 -20.97 -15.53
N PHE A 140 6.05 -19.86 -15.38
CA PHE A 140 6.02 -18.72 -16.30
C PHE A 140 7.19 -18.71 -17.30
N SER A 141 7.84 -19.86 -17.53
CA SER A 141 8.86 -19.99 -18.58
C SER A 141 8.25 -19.85 -19.98
N THR A 142 9.06 -19.41 -20.95
CA THR A 142 8.62 -19.26 -22.34
C THR A 142 7.99 -20.53 -22.92
N ALA A 143 8.51 -21.72 -22.58
CA ALA A 143 7.96 -22.98 -23.04
C ALA A 143 6.55 -23.24 -22.49
N LYS A 144 6.33 -22.98 -21.19
CA LYS A 144 5.01 -23.13 -20.55
C LYS A 144 4.01 -22.10 -21.07
N LEU A 145 4.43 -20.85 -21.24
CA LEU A 145 3.60 -19.80 -21.84
C LEU A 145 3.19 -20.13 -23.27
N LYS A 146 4.10 -20.69 -24.09
CA LYS A 146 3.76 -21.17 -25.44
C LYS A 146 2.77 -22.33 -25.41
N ALA A 147 2.88 -23.23 -24.44
CA ALA A 147 1.94 -24.34 -24.30
C ALA A 147 0.52 -23.87 -23.91
N MET A 148 0.41 -22.77 -23.16
CA MET A 148 -0.87 -22.14 -22.78
C MET A 148 -1.46 -21.26 -23.90
N HIS A 149 -0.68 -20.95 -24.94
CA HIS A 149 -1.05 -19.93 -25.92
C HIS A 149 -2.34 -20.24 -26.69
N SER A 150 -2.56 -21.50 -27.08
CA SER A 150 -3.80 -21.88 -27.78
C SER A 150 -5.03 -21.65 -26.92
N LEU A 151 -4.99 -22.04 -25.64
CA LEU A 151 -6.10 -21.85 -24.70
C LEU A 151 -6.42 -20.37 -24.49
N MET A 152 -5.38 -19.52 -24.38
CA MET A 152 -5.57 -18.07 -24.30
C MET A 152 -6.20 -17.47 -25.57
N ASN A 153 -5.89 -18.03 -26.75
CA ASN A 153 -6.51 -17.60 -28.00
C ASN A 153 -7.98 -18.01 -28.05
N ASP A 154 -8.32 -19.24 -27.66
CA ASP A 154 -9.71 -19.72 -27.61
C ASP A 154 -10.57 -18.80 -26.70
N VAL A 155 -10.06 -18.44 -25.53
CA VAL A 155 -10.73 -17.49 -24.61
C VAL A 155 -10.85 -16.09 -25.23
N SER A 156 -9.86 -15.66 -26.02
CA SER A 156 -9.87 -14.37 -26.71
C SER A 156 -10.88 -14.33 -27.85
N ASP A 157 -11.06 -15.43 -28.57
CA ASP A 157 -12.07 -15.55 -29.61
C ASP A 157 -13.49 -15.46 -29.01
N MET A 158 -13.76 -16.20 -27.92
CA MET A 158 -15.01 -16.09 -27.18
C MET A 158 -15.29 -14.68 -26.66
N TYR A 159 -14.24 -13.99 -26.18
CA TYR A 159 -14.35 -12.60 -25.74
C TYR A 159 -14.70 -11.65 -26.89
N ASN A 160 -14.07 -11.82 -28.06
CA ASN A 160 -14.36 -11.03 -29.25
C ASN A 160 -15.79 -11.25 -29.74
N GLU A 161 -16.25 -12.49 -29.79
CA GLU A 161 -17.64 -12.83 -30.14
C GLU A 161 -18.65 -12.12 -29.23
N ARG A 162 -18.43 -12.15 -27.91
CA ARG A 162 -19.28 -11.41 -26.96
C ARG A 162 -19.28 -9.90 -27.20
N LEU A 163 -18.12 -9.30 -27.50
CA LEU A 163 -18.06 -7.88 -27.81
C LEU A 163 -18.79 -7.53 -29.11
N LEU A 164 -18.70 -8.38 -30.13
CA LEU A 164 -19.44 -8.22 -31.38
C LEU A 164 -20.95 -8.28 -31.14
N GLU A 165 -21.43 -9.19 -30.29
CA GLU A 165 -22.86 -9.24 -29.93
C GLU A 165 -23.35 -7.93 -29.30
N TYR A 166 -22.56 -7.33 -28.40
CA TYR A 166 -22.90 -6.02 -27.81
C TYR A 166 -22.90 -4.91 -28.86
N ALA A 167 -21.93 -4.94 -29.80
CA ALA A 167 -21.83 -3.96 -30.87
C ALA A 167 -23.03 -4.05 -31.83
N ASP A 168 -23.42 -5.26 -32.24
CA ASP A 168 -24.55 -5.51 -33.13
C ASP A 168 -25.88 -5.08 -32.51
N LYS A 169 -26.06 -5.33 -31.21
CA LYS A 169 -27.24 -4.90 -30.45
C LYS A 169 -27.21 -3.43 -30.04
N GLN A 170 -26.09 -2.74 -30.23
CA GLN A 170 -25.84 -1.38 -29.73
C GLN A 170 -26.10 -1.24 -28.22
N GLU A 171 -25.75 -2.29 -27.46
CA GLU A 171 -25.99 -2.36 -26.03
C GLU A 171 -24.83 -1.77 -25.23
N ILE A 172 -25.16 -1.01 -24.19
CA ILE A 172 -24.18 -0.52 -23.23
C ILE A 172 -23.87 -1.66 -22.26
N PHE A 173 -22.59 -1.94 -22.04
CA PHE A 173 -22.12 -2.95 -21.10
C PHE A 173 -21.05 -2.39 -20.15
N ASP A 174 -20.89 -3.04 -19.00
CA ASP A 174 -19.80 -2.74 -18.07
C ASP A 174 -18.53 -3.48 -18.49
N ILE A 175 -17.57 -2.72 -19.01
CA ILE A 175 -16.27 -3.24 -19.44
C ILE A 175 -15.49 -3.92 -18.29
N LYS A 176 -15.69 -3.49 -17.04
CA LYS A 176 -14.99 -4.10 -15.89
C LYS A 176 -15.46 -5.53 -15.68
N THR A 177 -16.76 -5.76 -15.80
CA THR A 177 -17.35 -7.09 -15.66
C THR A 177 -16.87 -8.01 -16.77
N ILE A 178 -16.95 -7.56 -18.02
CA ILE A 178 -16.56 -8.35 -19.20
C ILE A 178 -15.05 -8.65 -19.20
N ASN A 179 -14.20 -7.69 -18.87
CA ASN A 179 -12.76 -7.93 -18.76
C ASN A 179 -12.40 -8.80 -17.55
N GLY A 180 -13.17 -8.71 -16.47
CA GLY A 180 -13.03 -9.58 -15.30
C GLY A 180 -13.28 -11.05 -15.67
N GLN A 181 -14.36 -11.32 -16.41
CA GLN A 181 -14.67 -12.66 -16.93
C GLN A 181 -13.56 -13.17 -17.86
N TYR A 182 -13.13 -12.37 -18.83
CA TYR A 182 -12.03 -12.71 -19.73
C TYR A 182 -10.73 -13.05 -18.99
N THR A 183 -10.38 -12.26 -17.97
CA THR A 183 -9.18 -12.50 -17.16
C THR A 183 -9.31 -13.79 -16.37
N LEU A 184 -10.48 -14.06 -15.79
CA LEU A 184 -10.73 -15.27 -15.02
C LEU A 184 -10.71 -16.53 -15.89
N ASP A 185 -11.31 -16.47 -17.08
CA ASP A 185 -11.34 -17.58 -18.05
C ASP A 185 -9.93 -17.90 -18.57
N ASN A 186 -9.10 -16.89 -18.81
CA ASN A 186 -7.69 -17.11 -19.15
C ASN A 186 -6.93 -17.80 -18.02
N ILE A 187 -7.09 -17.30 -16.79
CA ILE A 187 -6.40 -17.86 -15.62
C ILE A 187 -6.86 -19.31 -15.37
N SER A 188 -8.17 -19.58 -15.43
CA SER A 188 -8.73 -20.90 -15.16
C SER A 188 -8.39 -21.93 -16.24
N SER A 189 -8.31 -21.50 -17.50
CA SER A 189 -7.95 -22.40 -18.61
C SER A 189 -6.47 -22.80 -18.58
N CYS A 190 -5.60 -21.94 -18.04
CA CYS A 190 -4.15 -22.15 -18.05
C CYS A 190 -3.57 -22.73 -16.75
N LEU A 191 -4.35 -22.76 -15.66
CA LEU A 191 -3.98 -23.35 -14.37
C LEU A 191 -4.13 -24.88 -14.39
#